data_AF-A0A8S2A6L7-F1
#
_entry.id   AF-A0A8S2A6L7-F1
#
_cell.length_a   1.000
_cell.length_b   1.000
_cell.length_c   1.000
_cell.angle_alpha   90.00
_cell.angle_beta   90.00
_cell.angle_gamma   90.00
#
_symmetry.space_group_name_H-M   'P 1'
#
loop_
_entity.id
_entity.type
_entity.pdbx_description
1 polymer ?
#
loop_
_entity_poly.entity_id
_entity_poly.type
_entity_poly.pdbx_seq_one_letter_code
_entity_poly.pdbx_strand_id
1 'polypeptide(L)'
;MGIMSSTDLKQESKSENNQVPSKEVRDRLQVFMKKGGCENSYTACVGCDSREDECTEAYSMLEKCMKARFDYFEPYLALKNASAEVMAKEIEVFLHAKPKDRGELLGKFMTRGDCKEAFMAWMDSYEEAKKNKGSLYTPALNTLSKCIEAHSDYYQPLLTVVKNYKEHYSKERIAFLDAWEQAQAEAEG
;
A
#
# COMPACT_ATOMS: atom_id res chain seq x y z
N MET A 1 8.50 -46.97 -30.10
CA MET A 1 8.85 -45.57 -30.43
C MET A 1 9.46 -44.96 -29.19
N GLY A 2 10.77 -44.76 -29.21
CA GLY A 2 11.58 -44.32 -28.08
C GLY A 2 11.72 -42.79 -28.04
N ILE A 3 11.78 -42.30 -26.82
CA ILE A 3 12.05 -40.94 -26.33
C ILE A 3 13.48 -40.46 -26.68
N MET A 4 13.58 -39.19 -27.08
CA MET A 4 14.70 -38.22 -26.98
C MET A 4 14.21 -36.96 -27.74
N SER A 5 14.51 -35.70 -27.44
CA SER A 5 15.18 -34.95 -26.38
C SER A 5 15.11 -33.49 -26.88
N SER A 6 14.77 -32.50 -26.05
CA SER A 6 15.41 -31.17 -26.05
C SER A 6 14.80 -30.33 -24.94
N THR A 7 15.52 -30.26 -23.83
CA THR A 7 15.62 -29.03 -23.04
C THR A 7 16.15 -27.91 -23.96
N ASP A 8 15.68 -26.68 -23.79
CA ASP A 8 16.42 -25.66 -23.03
C ASP A 8 15.82 -24.23 -23.14
N LEU A 9 15.74 -23.61 -21.95
CA LEU A 9 16.06 -22.20 -21.65
C LEU A 9 15.28 -21.06 -22.32
N LYS A 10 14.41 -20.43 -21.52
CA LYS A 10 14.49 -18.97 -21.30
C LYS A 10 13.84 -18.60 -19.96
N GLN A 11 14.61 -18.73 -18.88
CA GLN A 11 15.26 -17.60 -18.19
C GLN A 11 14.26 -16.85 -17.29
N GLU A 12 14.03 -17.44 -16.11
CA GLU A 12 13.63 -16.68 -14.93
C GLU A 12 14.73 -15.63 -14.69
N SER A 13 14.40 -14.37 -14.91
CA SER A 13 15.25 -13.26 -14.49
C SER A 13 15.20 -13.18 -12.97
N LYS A 14 16.09 -13.94 -12.33
CA LYS A 14 16.50 -13.76 -10.95
C LYS A 14 17.17 -12.38 -10.86
N SER A 15 16.39 -11.38 -10.47
CA SER A 15 16.93 -10.13 -9.94
C SER A 15 17.28 -10.39 -8.49
N GLU A 16 18.53 -10.79 -8.22
CA GLU A 16 19.12 -10.58 -6.92
C GLU A 16 19.04 -9.09 -6.58
N ASN A 17 18.28 -8.77 -5.55
CA ASN A 17 18.47 -7.53 -4.83
C ASN A 17 18.24 -7.85 -3.36
N ASN A 18 19.19 -7.45 -2.51
CA ASN A 18 19.22 -7.70 -1.07
C ASN A 18 18.05 -6.99 -0.36
N GLN A 19 16.83 -7.50 -0.51
CA GLN A 19 15.65 -7.11 0.24
C GLN A 19 15.17 -8.30 1.05
N VAL A 20 15.01 -8.09 2.35
CA VAL A 20 14.33 -9.00 3.27
C VAL A 20 13.06 -9.53 2.59
N PRO A 21 12.83 -10.86 2.55
CA PRO A 21 11.66 -11.43 1.89
C PRO A 21 10.37 -10.80 2.44
N SER A 22 9.46 -10.41 1.54
CA SER A 22 8.14 -9.84 1.87
C SER A 22 7.37 -10.62 2.96
N LYS A 23 7.61 -11.94 3.06
CA LYS A 23 7.05 -12.80 4.10
C LYS A 23 7.62 -12.51 5.49
N GLU A 24 8.93 -12.39 5.63
CA GLU A 24 9.58 -12.14 6.93
C GLU A 24 9.15 -10.80 7.53
N VAL A 25 9.10 -9.74 6.72
CA VAL A 25 8.59 -8.42 7.15
C VAL A 25 7.13 -8.51 7.59
N ARG A 26 6.31 -9.31 6.89
CA ARG A 26 4.90 -9.53 7.24
C ARG A 26 4.75 -10.25 8.57
N ASP A 27 5.54 -11.30 8.80
CA ASP A 27 5.53 -12.10 10.03
C ASP A 27 5.96 -11.23 11.22
N ARG A 28 7.04 -10.44 11.08
CA ARG A 28 7.49 -9.46 12.09
C ARG A 28 6.42 -8.43 12.41
N LEU A 29 5.76 -7.88 11.39
CA LEU A 29 4.66 -6.93 11.58
C LEU A 29 3.45 -7.58 12.27
N GLN A 30 3.17 -8.86 12.03
CA GLN A 30 2.12 -9.59 12.75
C GLN A 30 2.43 -9.69 14.25
N VAL A 31 3.69 -9.96 14.63
CA VAL A 31 4.12 -9.99 16.04
C VAL A 31 3.97 -8.60 16.68
N PHE A 32 4.39 -7.53 15.99
CA PHE A 32 4.15 -6.15 16.43
C PHE A 32 2.65 -5.88 16.68
N MET A 33 1.81 -6.20 15.70
CA MET A 33 0.35 -5.99 15.79
C MET A 33 -0.27 -6.78 16.94
N LYS A 34 0.25 -7.98 17.21
CA LYS A 34 -0.14 -8.80 18.37
C LYS A 34 0.21 -8.17 19.70
N LYS A 35 1.45 -7.70 19.89
CA LYS A 35 1.87 -7.02 21.13
C LYS A 35 1.06 -5.74 21.35
N GLY A 36 0.67 -5.07 20.27
CA GLY A 36 -0.27 -3.95 20.27
C GLY A 36 -1.75 -4.31 20.45
N GLY A 37 -2.13 -5.59 20.50
CA GLY A 37 -3.51 -6.02 20.71
C GLY A 37 -4.44 -5.87 19.48
N CYS A 38 -3.88 -5.68 18.28
CA CYS A 38 -4.62 -5.56 17.02
C CYS A 38 -4.44 -6.77 16.08
N GLU A 39 -4.01 -7.93 16.60
CA GLU A 39 -3.73 -9.15 15.83
C GLU A 39 -4.90 -9.57 14.93
N ASN A 40 -6.12 -9.64 15.49
CA ASN A 40 -7.29 -10.13 14.76
C ASN A 40 -7.67 -9.17 13.61
N SER A 41 -7.76 -7.86 13.90
CA SER A 41 -8.06 -6.86 12.88
C SER A 41 -6.98 -6.78 11.80
N TYR A 42 -5.71 -6.96 12.17
CA TYR A 42 -4.59 -7.01 11.22
C TYR A 42 -4.63 -8.27 10.35
N THR A 43 -4.91 -9.43 10.94
CA THR A 43 -4.99 -10.70 10.21
C THR A 43 -6.15 -10.69 9.21
N ALA A 44 -7.32 -10.17 9.60
CA ALA A 44 -8.44 -9.95 8.69
C ALA A 44 -8.06 -9.00 7.53
N CYS A 45 -7.29 -7.94 7.84
CA CYS A 45 -6.85 -6.96 6.86
C CYS A 45 -5.84 -7.53 5.84
N VAL A 46 -4.89 -8.37 6.28
CA VAL A 46 -3.86 -8.98 5.41
C VAL A 46 -4.37 -10.22 4.68
N GLY A 47 -5.32 -10.95 5.28
CA GLY A 47 -5.91 -12.17 4.72
C GLY A 47 -7.00 -11.91 3.68
N CYS A 48 -7.41 -10.66 3.50
CA CYS A 48 -8.44 -10.32 2.52
C CYS A 48 -7.83 -10.26 1.11
N ASP A 49 -8.27 -11.17 0.23
CA ASP A 49 -8.07 -11.03 -1.21
C ASP A 49 -8.90 -9.84 -1.70
N SER A 50 -8.40 -9.09 -2.69
CA SER A 50 -8.95 -7.80 -3.19
C SER A 50 -10.40 -7.79 -3.77
N ARG A 51 -11.24 -8.75 -3.38
CA ARG A 51 -12.65 -8.89 -3.71
C ARG A 51 -13.45 -8.70 -2.41
N GLU A 52 -14.43 -7.79 -2.44
CA GLU A 52 -15.53 -7.60 -1.47
C GLU A 52 -15.33 -6.69 -0.25
N ASP A 53 -16.48 -6.28 0.31
CA ASP A 53 -16.69 -5.35 1.42
C ASP A 53 -15.99 -5.77 2.73
N GLU A 54 -15.62 -7.05 2.85
CA GLU A 54 -14.90 -7.59 4.00
C GLU A 54 -13.52 -6.94 4.19
N CYS A 55 -12.81 -6.62 3.10
CA CYS A 55 -11.55 -5.87 3.16
C CYS A 55 -11.78 -4.48 3.77
N THR A 56 -12.83 -3.79 3.32
CA THR A 56 -13.22 -2.45 3.75
C THR A 56 -13.47 -2.43 5.27
N GLU A 57 -14.24 -3.40 5.77
CA GLU A 57 -14.51 -3.53 7.20
C GLU A 57 -13.22 -3.83 8.01
N ALA A 58 -12.39 -4.75 7.53
CA ALA A 58 -11.13 -5.11 8.19
C ALA A 58 -10.15 -3.92 8.32
N TYR A 59 -10.01 -3.09 7.28
CA TYR A 59 -9.23 -1.86 7.33
C TYR A 59 -9.77 -0.87 8.39
N SER A 60 -11.09 -0.67 8.44
CA SER A 60 -11.74 0.21 9.42
C SER A 60 -11.52 -0.28 10.86
N MET A 61 -11.66 -1.58 11.09
CA MET A 61 -11.43 -2.19 12.41
C MET A 61 -9.97 -2.06 12.85
N LEU A 62 -9.02 -2.27 11.94
CA LEU A 62 -7.60 -2.12 12.24
C LEU A 62 -7.27 -0.66 12.60
N GLU A 63 -7.76 0.31 11.81
CA GLU A 63 -7.54 1.73 12.08
C GLU A 63 -8.11 2.15 13.45
N LYS A 64 -9.34 1.72 13.77
CA LYS A 64 -9.97 1.98 15.07
C LYS A 64 -9.16 1.36 16.22
N CYS A 65 -8.68 0.12 16.05
CA CYS A 65 -7.86 -0.55 17.06
C CYS A 65 -6.55 0.21 17.32
N MET A 66 -5.85 0.60 16.26
CA MET A 66 -4.59 1.36 16.39
C MET A 66 -4.80 2.73 17.04
N LYS A 67 -5.89 3.42 16.72
CA LYS A 67 -6.25 4.70 17.35
C LYS A 67 -6.61 4.55 18.83
N ALA A 68 -7.25 3.45 19.22
CA ALA A 68 -7.58 3.19 20.63
C ALA A 68 -6.33 2.95 21.50
N ARG A 69 -5.22 2.51 20.89
CA ARG A 69 -3.91 2.31 21.54
C ARG A 69 -2.84 3.17 20.89
N PHE A 70 -3.16 4.45 20.74
CA PHE A 70 -2.33 5.40 20.01
C PHE A 70 -0.90 5.47 20.57
N ASP A 71 -0.73 5.42 21.89
CA ASP A 71 0.58 5.40 22.56
C ASP A 71 1.52 4.31 22.03
N TYR A 72 1.00 3.09 21.85
CA TYR A 72 1.78 1.98 21.30
C TYR A 72 2.01 2.12 19.79
N PHE A 73 0.98 2.57 19.06
CA PHE A 73 1.01 2.61 17.60
C PHE A 73 1.53 3.92 17.01
N GLU A 74 1.80 4.95 17.82
CA GLU A 74 2.24 6.27 17.38
C GLU A 74 3.43 6.18 16.41
N PRO A 75 4.52 5.44 16.70
CA PRO A 75 5.67 5.42 15.80
C PRO A 75 5.34 4.78 14.44
N TYR A 76 4.49 3.76 14.42
CA TYR A 76 4.05 3.12 13.18
C TYR A 76 3.05 3.97 12.39
N LEU A 77 2.19 4.73 13.07
CA LEU A 77 1.32 5.73 12.44
C LEU A 77 2.14 6.88 11.86
N ALA A 78 3.18 7.33 12.55
CA ALA A 78 4.12 8.35 12.06
C ALA A 78 4.84 7.88 10.79
N LEU A 79 5.33 6.63 10.76
CA LEU A 79 5.89 5.99 9.56
C LEU A 79 4.92 6.05 8.37
N LYS A 80 3.65 5.66 8.59
CA LYS A 80 2.61 5.69 7.54
C LYS A 80 2.38 7.11 7.02
N ASN A 81 2.27 8.08 7.92
CA ASN A 81 2.06 9.48 7.57
C ASN A 81 3.25 10.05 6.79
N ALA A 82 4.48 9.81 7.25
CA ALA A 82 5.69 10.26 6.56
C ALA A 82 5.79 9.66 5.15
N SER A 83 5.43 8.38 4.99
CA SER A 83 5.42 7.75 3.66
C SER A 83 4.33 8.33 2.76
N ALA A 84 3.15 8.67 3.29
CA ALA A 84 2.11 9.35 2.54
C ALA A 84 2.55 10.76 2.09
N GLU A 85 3.34 11.47 2.90
CA GLU A 85 3.94 12.75 2.50
C GLU A 85 4.96 12.61 1.37
N VAL A 86 5.72 11.51 1.31
CA VAL A 86 6.62 11.22 0.18
C VAL A 86 5.81 11.06 -1.10
N MET A 87 4.77 10.24 -1.09
CA MET A 87 3.87 10.10 -2.25
C MET A 87 3.30 11.46 -2.67
N ALA A 88 2.83 12.26 -1.71
CA ALA A 88 2.28 13.58 -1.97
C ALA A 88 3.28 14.52 -2.66
N LYS A 89 4.54 14.55 -2.20
CA LYS A 89 5.62 15.34 -2.80
C LYS A 89 5.96 14.86 -4.22
N GLU A 90 5.98 13.57 -4.45
CA GLU A 90 6.25 13.03 -5.79
C GLU A 90 5.13 13.34 -6.79
N ILE A 91 3.87 13.30 -6.35
CA ILE A 91 2.73 13.78 -7.15
C ILE A 91 2.92 15.27 -7.51
N GLU A 92 3.36 16.09 -6.55
CA GLU A 92 3.63 17.52 -6.79
C GLU A 92 4.72 17.73 -7.84
N VAL A 93 5.83 16.98 -7.75
CA VAL A 93 6.93 17.04 -8.72
C VAL A 93 6.44 16.61 -10.10
N PHE A 94 5.78 15.47 -10.21
CA PHE A 94 5.26 14.96 -11.48
C PHE A 94 4.30 15.95 -12.15
N LEU A 95 3.35 16.50 -11.39
CA LEU A 95 2.34 17.42 -11.92
C LEU A 95 2.82 18.87 -12.05
N HIS A 96 4.04 19.17 -11.60
CA HIS A 96 4.51 20.56 -11.39
C HIS A 96 3.50 21.38 -10.57
N ALA A 97 2.89 20.73 -9.57
CA ALA A 97 1.80 21.29 -8.77
C ALA A 97 2.33 21.98 -7.52
N LYS A 98 1.65 23.05 -7.09
CA LYS A 98 1.75 23.53 -5.70
C LYS A 98 0.92 22.61 -4.80
N PRO A 99 1.24 22.49 -3.50
CA PRO A 99 0.51 21.60 -2.58
C PRO A 99 -1.01 21.79 -2.59
N LYS A 100 -1.48 23.04 -2.66
CA LYS A 100 -2.91 23.37 -2.71
C LYS A 100 -3.61 22.98 -4.02
N ASP A 101 -2.86 22.89 -5.13
CA ASP A 101 -3.39 22.63 -6.47
C ASP A 101 -3.25 21.13 -6.84
N ARG A 102 -2.54 20.35 -6.01
CA ARG A 102 -2.20 18.93 -6.22
C ARG A 102 -3.41 18.07 -6.58
N GLY A 103 -4.49 18.16 -5.78
CA GLY A 103 -5.69 17.35 -5.99
C GLY A 103 -6.42 17.69 -7.29
N GLU A 104 -6.53 18.98 -7.62
CA GLU A 104 -7.19 19.44 -8.84
C GLU A 104 -6.41 18.97 -10.09
N LEU A 105 -5.09 19.14 -10.08
CA LEU A 105 -4.24 18.74 -11.20
C LEU A 105 -4.20 17.22 -11.37
N LEU A 106 -4.19 16.46 -10.27
CA LEU A 106 -4.28 15.00 -10.33
C LEU A 106 -5.62 14.56 -10.92
N GLY A 107 -6.73 15.15 -10.49
CA GLY A 107 -8.05 14.87 -11.07
C GLY A 107 -8.11 15.18 -12.57
N LYS A 108 -7.54 16.29 -13.02
CA LYS A 108 -7.43 16.62 -14.46
C LYS A 108 -6.57 15.62 -15.23
N PHE A 109 -5.46 15.16 -14.66
CA PHE A 109 -4.63 14.13 -15.26
C PHE A 109 -5.39 12.81 -15.41
N MET A 110 -6.07 12.37 -14.35
CA MET A 110 -6.83 11.12 -14.34
C MET A 110 -8.00 11.14 -15.32
N THR A 111 -8.71 12.26 -15.43
CA THR A 111 -9.88 12.41 -16.31
C THR A 111 -9.54 12.56 -17.80
N ARG A 112 -8.28 12.78 -18.16
CA ARG A 112 -7.82 12.85 -19.55
C ARG A 112 -7.40 11.49 -20.13
N GLY A 113 -7.10 10.52 -19.28
CA GLY A 113 -6.68 9.18 -19.72
C GLY A 113 -7.83 8.20 -19.83
N ASP A 114 -7.52 7.00 -20.34
CA ASP A 114 -8.48 5.93 -20.61
C ASP A 114 -9.18 5.40 -19.34
N CYS A 115 -8.58 5.61 -18.17
CA CYS A 115 -9.13 5.18 -16.89
C CYS A 115 -10.05 6.20 -16.24
N LYS A 116 -10.50 7.23 -16.96
CA LYS A 116 -11.43 8.26 -16.46
C LYS A 116 -12.66 7.66 -15.77
N GLU A 117 -13.35 6.72 -16.41
CA GLU A 117 -14.60 6.17 -15.86
C GLU A 117 -14.35 5.34 -14.58
N ALA A 118 -13.25 4.58 -14.55
CA ALA A 118 -12.83 3.88 -13.34
C ALA A 118 -12.43 4.84 -12.20
N PHE A 119 -11.81 5.97 -12.56
CA PHE A 119 -11.45 7.02 -11.60
C PHE A 119 -12.67 7.72 -11.02
N MET A 120 -13.66 8.06 -11.85
CA MET A 120 -14.91 8.66 -11.39
C MET A 120 -15.67 7.72 -10.45
N ALA A 121 -15.77 6.43 -10.80
CA ALA A 121 -16.39 5.43 -9.93
C ALA A 121 -15.66 5.30 -8.58
N TRP A 122 -14.33 5.37 -8.57
CA TRP A 122 -13.57 5.41 -7.33
C TRP A 122 -13.85 6.68 -6.51
N MET A 123 -13.88 7.85 -7.13
CA MET A 123 -14.20 9.12 -6.46
C MET A 123 -15.59 9.12 -5.81
N ASP A 124 -16.60 8.59 -6.50
CA ASP A 124 -17.95 8.44 -5.95
C ASP A 124 -17.94 7.53 -4.72
N SER A 125 -17.28 6.36 -4.82
CA SER A 125 -17.15 5.42 -3.69
C SER A 125 -16.37 6.02 -2.51
N TYR A 126 -15.38 6.87 -2.79
CA TYR A 126 -14.57 7.54 -1.79
C TYR A 126 -15.38 8.58 -1.00
N GLU A 127 -16.18 9.39 -1.69
CA GLU A 127 -17.03 10.39 -1.04
C GLU A 127 -18.16 9.74 -0.22
N GLU A 128 -18.71 8.61 -0.68
CA GLU A 128 -19.64 7.80 0.12
C GLU A 128 -18.97 7.23 1.37
N ALA A 129 -17.80 6.61 1.23
CA ALA A 129 -17.04 6.08 2.36
C ALA A 129 -16.73 7.17 3.39
N LYS A 130 -16.33 8.37 2.94
CA LYS A 130 -16.03 9.51 3.80
C LYS A 130 -17.26 9.97 4.59
N LYS A 131 -18.44 10.07 3.95
CA LYS A 131 -19.71 10.42 4.64
C LYS A 131 -20.09 9.38 5.68
N ASN A 132 -19.85 8.10 5.38
CA ASN A 132 -20.27 6.98 6.22
C ASN A 132 -19.19 6.52 7.21
N LYS A 133 -18.04 7.20 7.29
CA LYS A 133 -16.85 6.75 8.06
C LYS A 133 -16.43 5.31 7.72
N GLY A 134 -16.67 4.90 6.48
CA GLY A 134 -16.25 3.63 5.91
C GLY A 134 -14.79 3.64 5.49
N SER A 135 -14.28 2.50 5.02
CA SER A 135 -12.89 2.43 4.51
C SER A 135 -12.76 3.06 3.13
N LEU A 136 -11.60 3.66 2.90
CA LEU A 136 -11.22 4.29 1.63
C LEU A 136 -10.70 3.28 0.60
N TYR A 137 -10.45 2.03 1.03
CA TYR A 137 -10.22 0.90 0.14
C TYR A 137 -11.57 0.35 -0.30
N THR A 138 -11.90 0.55 -1.57
CA THR A 138 -13.16 0.11 -2.18
C THR A 138 -12.87 -0.81 -3.39
N PRO A 139 -13.81 -1.65 -3.82
CA PRO A 139 -13.66 -2.43 -5.06
C PRO A 139 -13.33 -1.55 -6.28
N ALA A 140 -13.84 -0.32 -6.31
CA ALA A 140 -13.55 0.66 -7.37
C ALA A 140 -12.06 1.06 -7.42
N LEU A 141 -11.35 1.08 -6.27
CA LEU A 141 -9.91 1.32 -6.25
C LEU A 141 -9.12 0.18 -6.93
N ASN A 142 -9.56 -1.07 -6.77
CA ASN A 142 -8.94 -2.22 -7.45
C ASN A 142 -9.14 -2.15 -8.97
N THR A 143 -10.36 -1.82 -9.40
CA THR A 143 -10.68 -1.60 -10.83
C THR A 143 -9.85 -0.47 -11.42
N LEU A 144 -9.72 0.65 -10.71
CA LEU A 144 -8.87 1.77 -11.12
C LEU A 144 -7.40 1.35 -11.24
N SER A 145 -6.87 0.63 -10.24
CA SER A 145 -5.48 0.17 -10.24
C SER A 145 -5.18 -0.72 -11.45
N LYS A 146 -6.06 -1.70 -11.72
CA LYS A 146 -5.93 -2.59 -12.89
C LYS A 146 -6.00 -1.83 -14.22
N CYS A 147 -6.86 -0.82 -14.31
CA CYS A 147 -6.93 0.02 -15.50
C CYS A 147 -5.63 0.81 -15.70
N ILE A 148 -5.12 1.46 -14.66
CA ILE A 148 -3.86 2.22 -14.71
C ILE A 148 -2.69 1.32 -15.17
N GLU A 149 -2.63 0.07 -14.68
CA GLU A 149 -1.63 -0.91 -15.10
C GLU A 149 -1.80 -1.35 -16.57
N ALA A 150 -3.03 -1.58 -17.03
CA ALA A 150 -3.30 -1.96 -18.41
C ALA A 150 -2.99 -0.83 -19.41
N HIS A 151 -3.18 0.43 -19.00
CA HIS A 151 -2.92 1.64 -19.79
C HIS A 151 -1.62 2.33 -19.33
N SER A 152 -0.61 1.52 -19.02
CA SER A 152 0.60 1.99 -18.37
C SER A 152 1.39 3.01 -19.20
N ASP A 153 1.25 3.03 -20.53
CA ASP A 153 1.91 3.98 -21.43
C ASP A 153 1.53 5.43 -21.11
N TYR A 154 0.24 5.72 -20.89
CA TYR A 154 -0.23 7.02 -20.42
C TYR A 154 0.08 7.25 -18.93
N TYR A 155 -0.10 6.22 -18.10
CA TYR A 155 0.01 6.34 -16.65
C TYR A 155 1.42 6.11 -16.07
N GLN A 156 2.45 5.91 -16.90
CA GLN A 156 3.84 5.68 -16.47
C GLN A 156 4.32 6.65 -15.37
N PRO A 157 4.06 7.98 -15.47
CA PRO A 157 4.51 8.90 -14.44
C PRO A 157 3.86 8.63 -13.08
N LEU A 158 2.56 8.33 -13.04
CA LEU A 158 1.85 7.98 -11.81
C LEU A 158 2.32 6.62 -11.25
N LEU A 159 2.54 5.64 -12.13
CA LEU A 159 3.10 4.34 -11.74
C LEU A 159 4.50 4.48 -11.12
N THR A 160 5.31 5.42 -11.61
CA THR A 160 6.63 5.74 -11.04
C THR A 160 6.49 6.28 -9.61
N VAL A 161 5.56 7.21 -9.37
CA VAL A 161 5.24 7.70 -8.02
C VAL A 161 4.83 6.55 -7.09
N VAL A 162 3.93 5.67 -7.55
CA VAL A 162 3.47 4.52 -6.75
C VAL A 162 4.62 3.57 -6.43
N LYS A 163 5.52 3.34 -7.38
CA LYS A 163 6.71 2.50 -7.19
C LYS A 163 7.64 3.09 -6.13
N ASN A 164 8.00 4.35 -6.26
CA ASN A 164 8.90 5.02 -5.33
C ASN A 164 8.31 5.06 -3.91
N TYR A 165 7.02 5.34 -3.77
CA TYR A 165 6.30 5.22 -2.49
C TYR A 165 6.42 3.81 -1.91
N LYS A 166 6.17 2.76 -2.71
CA LYS A 166 6.25 1.36 -2.24
C LYS A 166 7.66 1.00 -1.77
N GLU A 167 8.69 1.43 -2.50
CA GLU A 167 10.09 1.21 -2.14
C GLU A 167 10.46 1.95 -0.85
N HIS A 168 10.11 3.24 -0.75
CA HIS A 168 10.31 4.03 0.46
C HIS A 168 9.60 3.40 1.67
N TYR A 169 8.30 3.12 1.55
CA TYR A 169 7.52 2.53 2.63
C TYR A 169 8.05 1.17 3.06
N SER A 170 8.52 0.34 2.11
CA SER A 170 9.12 -0.96 2.44
C SER A 170 10.39 -0.79 3.27
N LYS A 171 11.28 0.12 2.86
CA LYS A 171 12.54 0.42 3.58
C LYS A 171 12.27 0.94 4.98
N GLU A 172 11.43 1.96 5.10
CA GLU A 172 11.14 2.60 6.39
C GLU A 172 10.38 1.66 7.33
N ARG A 173 9.55 0.76 6.80
CA ARG A 173 8.89 -0.28 7.59
C ARG A 173 9.88 -1.29 8.17
N ILE A 174 10.92 -1.67 7.41
CA ILE A 174 11.98 -2.55 7.93
C ILE A 174 12.72 -1.84 9.07
N ALA A 175 13.18 -0.59 8.84
CA ALA A 175 13.88 0.18 9.85
C ALA A 175 13.03 0.39 11.12
N PHE A 176 11.74 0.62 10.97
CA PHE A 176 10.80 0.68 12.09
C PHE A 176 10.75 -0.63 12.89
N LEU A 177 10.64 -1.78 12.22
CA LEU A 177 10.59 -3.08 12.91
C LEU A 177 11.92 -3.40 13.61
N ASP A 178 13.04 -3.08 12.98
CA ASP A 178 14.38 -3.25 13.58
C ASP A 178 14.50 -2.43 14.88
N ALA A 179 14.08 -1.16 14.85
CA ALA A 179 14.08 -0.28 16.01
C ALA A 179 13.11 -0.76 17.11
N TRP A 180 11.93 -1.26 16.73
CA TRP A 180 10.95 -1.79 17.67
C TRP A 180 11.48 -3.05 18.36
N GLU A 181 12.06 -4.00 17.63
CA GLU A 181 12.62 -5.24 18.19
C GLU A 181 13.79 -4.95 19.15
N GLN A 182 14.67 -4.02 18.78
CA GLN A 182 15.77 -3.56 19.65
C GLN A 182 15.23 -2.99 20.97
N ALA A 183 14.20 -2.13 20.91
CA ALA A 183 13.59 -1.57 22.11
C ALA A 183 12.88 -2.62 22.98
N GLN A 184 12.35 -3.70 22.39
CA GLN A 184 11.80 -4.82 23.17
C GLN A 184 12.89 -5.61 23.89
N ALA A 185 14.01 -5.89 23.22
CA ALA A 185 15.13 -6.61 23.82
C ALA A 185 15.73 -5.82 25.00
N GLU A 186 15.82 -4.50 24.90
CA GLU A 186 16.28 -3.62 25.97
C GLU A 186 15.32 -3.55 27.17
N ALA A 187 14.02 -3.74 26.94
CA ALA A 187 13.02 -3.74 28.02
C ALA A 187 12.94 -5.09 28.77
N GLU A 188 13.48 -6.17 28.19
CA GLU A 188 13.47 -7.53 28.74
C GLU A 188 14.79 -7.93 29.43
N GLY A 189 15.85 -7.11 29.28
CA GLY A 189 17.17 -7.30 29.89
C GLY A 189 17.43 -6.43 31.12
#